data_AF-A0A0L6HXB3-F1
#
_entry.id   AF-A0A0L6HXB3-F1
#
_cell.length_a   1.000
_cell.length_b   1.000
_cell.length_c   1.000
_cell.angle_alpha   90.00
_cell.angle_beta   90.00
_cell.angle_gamma   90.00
#
_symmetry.space_group_name_H-M   'P 1'
#
loop_
_entity.id
_entity.type
_entity.pdbx_description
1 polymer ?
#
loop_
_entity_poly.entity_id
_entity_poly.type
_entity_poly.pdbx_seq_one_letter_code
_entity_poly.pdbx_strand_id
1 'polypeptide(L)'
;MGYITSETLAETGYVVLDDHDQASDPAEWLDLEYIGWRSSGVTRFAPLASYAGEIECNGFWNHTPPRTDKDGVWVPSQVAVAPTLQRRALEPGAGVGRCRVIELQPNTYADAVYNLHQDDNNRLNEDGTGWVVRGYYNLTDDADSLLLLRSDRFDPATEVRLPLCAGSRIIVDTQRFWHAVWHRGTAPRFALITSWTSGPELDAYIAANHGDPHPDTIALDPQLVDDAQVELHRRIEERRRAFEAQGIVMEPRADLSV
;
A
#
# COMPACT_ATOMS: atom_id res chain seq x y z
N MET A 1 22.72 13.43 -9.06
CA MET A 1 22.92 11.95 -9.02
C MET A 1 21.56 11.37 -8.70
N GLY A 2 21.12 10.26 -9.30
CA GLY A 2 19.74 9.76 -9.07
C GLY A 2 19.54 9.06 -7.72
N TYR A 3 18.30 8.66 -7.43
CA TYR A 3 17.97 7.78 -6.30
C TYR A 3 18.49 6.35 -6.53
N ILE A 4 18.82 5.64 -5.44
CA ILE A 4 19.07 4.19 -5.51
C ILE A 4 17.71 3.52 -5.56
N THR A 5 17.38 2.89 -6.68
CA THR A 5 16.14 2.12 -6.86
C THR A 5 16.46 0.63 -6.96
N SER A 6 15.47 -0.23 -6.72
CA SER A 6 15.62 -1.68 -6.92
C SER A 6 15.64 -2.00 -8.41
N GLU A 7 16.66 -2.69 -8.90
CA GLU A 7 16.74 -3.10 -10.31
C GLU A 7 15.57 -4.03 -10.68
N THR A 8 15.15 -4.89 -9.75
CA THR A 8 14.03 -5.83 -9.96
C THR A 8 12.69 -5.14 -10.14
N LEU A 9 12.54 -3.89 -9.69
CA LEU A 9 11.33 -3.08 -9.87
C LEU A 9 11.43 -2.14 -11.08
N ALA A 10 12.55 -2.09 -11.80
CA ALA A 10 12.76 -1.10 -12.86
C ALA A 10 11.75 -1.26 -14.01
N GLU A 11 11.50 -2.50 -14.44
CA GLU A 11 10.61 -2.79 -15.57
C GLU A 11 9.16 -2.45 -15.25
N THR A 12 8.57 -3.14 -14.27
CA THR A 12 7.13 -3.10 -14.00
C THR A 12 6.77 -2.27 -12.78
N GLY A 13 7.71 -1.99 -11.86
CA GLY A 13 7.47 -1.25 -10.62
C GLY A 13 6.75 -2.07 -9.54
N TYR A 14 6.58 -3.36 -9.74
CA TYR A 14 6.10 -4.29 -8.72
C TYR A 14 6.66 -5.70 -8.95
N VAL A 15 6.68 -6.52 -7.90
CA VAL A 15 6.97 -7.97 -7.98
C VAL A 15 6.07 -8.74 -7.01
N VAL A 16 5.71 -9.96 -7.38
CA VAL A 16 5.04 -10.94 -6.51
C VAL A 16 6.08 -11.98 -6.09
N LEU A 17 6.20 -12.24 -4.80
CA LEU A 17 7.13 -13.23 -4.26
C LEU A 17 6.39 -14.56 -4.01
N ASP A 18 7.14 -15.62 -3.73
CA ASP A 18 6.54 -16.88 -3.25
C ASP A 18 5.60 -16.63 -2.07
N ASP A 19 4.50 -17.40 -1.97
CA ASP A 19 3.61 -17.31 -0.81
C ASP A 19 4.31 -17.82 0.46
N HIS A 20 3.99 -17.20 1.59
CA HIS A 20 4.37 -17.72 2.90
C HIS A 20 3.26 -18.61 3.48
N ASP A 21 3.63 -19.64 4.26
CA ASP A 21 2.66 -20.43 5.04
C ASP A 21 2.12 -19.62 6.23
N GLN A 22 1.19 -18.71 5.97
CA GLN A 22 0.61 -17.82 6.98
C GLN A 22 -0.15 -18.58 8.08
N ALA A 23 -0.63 -19.80 7.80
CA ALA A 23 -1.28 -20.64 8.81
C ALA A 23 -0.30 -21.14 9.89
N SER A 24 1.01 -21.12 9.62
CA SER A 24 2.05 -21.47 10.59
C SER A 24 2.33 -20.37 11.63
N ASP A 25 1.90 -19.14 11.37
CA ASP A 25 2.12 -17.98 12.26
C ASP A 25 0.88 -17.70 13.14
N PRO A 26 1.07 -17.23 14.39
CA PRO A 26 -0.03 -16.80 15.24
C PRO A 26 -0.75 -15.56 14.67
N ALA A 27 -2.05 -15.45 14.94
CA ALA A 27 -2.90 -14.33 14.53
C ALA A 27 -2.68 -13.06 15.39
N GLU A 28 -1.43 -12.65 15.57
CA GLU A 28 -1.01 -11.52 16.44
C GLU A 28 -1.73 -10.20 16.09
N TRP A 29 -2.16 -10.04 14.83
CA TRP A 29 -2.84 -8.84 14.37
C TRP A 29 -4.21 -8.60 15.03
N LEU A 30 -4.85 -9.63 15.59
CA LEU A 30 -6.16 -9.50 16.22
C LEU A 30 -6.08 -8.78 17.57
N ASP A 31 -4.91 -8.81 18.22
CA ASP A 31 -4.71 -8.26 19.57
C ASP A 31 -4.05 -6.88 19.57
N LEU A 32 -3.73 -6.33 18.40
CA LEU A 32 -3.10 -5.01 18.27
C LEU A 32 -4.06 -3.85 18.60
N GLU A 33 -3.50 -2.72 19.01
CA GLU A 33 -4.25 -1.47 19.17
C GLU A 33 -4.46 -0.79 17.80
N TYR A 34 -5.72 -0.61 17.40
CA TYR A 34 -6.10 -0.01 16.12
C TYR A 34 -6.58 1.43 16.26
N ILE A 35 -6.14 2.30 15.35
CA ILE A 35 -6.64 3.66 15.18
C ILE A 35 -7.41 3.80 13.86
N GLY A 36 -8.47 4.60 13.89
CA GLY A 36 -9.29 4.88 12.71
C GLY A 36 -8.57 5.77 11.70
N TRP A 37 -8.69 5.45 10.42
CA TRP A 37 -8.16 6.27 9.33
C TRP A 37 -9.21 7.23 8.78
N ARG A 38 -8.89 8.53 8.80
CA ARG A 38 -9.88 9.58 8.54
C ARG A 38 -10.40 9.65 7.10
N SER A 39 -9.69 9.12 6.10
CA SER A 39 -10.03 9.35 4.68
C SER A 39 -10.82 8.25 3.98
N SER A 40 -11.01 7.07 4.58
CA SER A 40 -11.66 5.91 3.93
C SER A 40 -12.88 5.36 4.69
N GLY A 41 -13.33 6.05 5.74
CA GLY A 41 -14.63 5.84 6.40
C GLY A 41 -14.74 4.67 7.39
N VAL A 42 -14.01 3.56 7.21
CA VAL A 42 -14.03 2.42 8.16
C VAL A 42 -12.67 1.72 8.32
N THR A 43 -11.68 2.01 7.48
CA THR A 43 -10.35 1.38 7.57
C THR A 43 -9.67 1.75 8.88
N ARG A 44 -9.05 0.76 9.52
CA ARG A 44 -8.23 0.96 10.71
C ARG A 44 -6.80 0.51 10.47
N PHE A 45 -5.87 1.08 11.21
CA PHE A 45 -4.47 0.66 11.19
C PHE A 45 -3.96 0.42 12.60
N ALA A 46 -3.13 -0.60 12.75
CA ALA A 46 -2.32 -0.83 13.94
C ALA A 46 -0.84 -0.61 13.58
N PRO A 47 -0.21 0.51 13.99
CA PRO A 47 1.18 0.79 13.67
C PRO A 47 2.14 -0.08 14.48
N LEU A 48 3.05 -0.77 13.82
CA LEU A 48 4.20 -1.46 14.44
C LEU A 48 5.44 -0.56 14.45
N ALA A 49 5.62 0.27 13.43
CA ALA A 49 6.65 1.31 13.39
C ALA A 49 6.07 2.63 12.87
N SER A 50 6.39 3.72 13.56
CA SER A 50 5.88 5.07 13.29
C SER A 50 7.00 6.12 13.40
N TYR A 51 6.67 7.41 13.32
CA TYR A 51 7.69 8.47 13.31
C TYR A 51 8.54 8.49 14.58
N ALA A 52 7.91 8.23 15.73
CA ALA A 52 8.52 8.31 17.06
C ALA A 52 8.24 7.09 17.95
N GLY A 53 7.65 6.02 17.43
CA GLY A 53 7.32 4.83 18.23
C GLY A 53 6.01 4.97 19.01
N GLU A 54 5.15 5.89 18.56
CA GLU A 54 3.82 6.13 19.10
C GLU A 54 2.74 5.43 18.26
N ILE A 55 1.55 5.24 18.85
CA ILE A 55 0.36 4.72 18.15
C ILE A 55 -0.21 5.81 17.21
N GLU A 56 0.41 5.95 16.04
CA GLU A 56 0.03 6.91 15.00
C GLU A 56 0.34 6.38 13.59
N CYS A 57 -0.30 6.94 12.57
CA CYS A 57 -0.20 6.46 11.18
C CYS A 57 0.05 7.58 10.15
N ASN A 58 0.44 8.77 10.59
CA ASN A 58 0.73 9.86 9.66
C ASN A 58 2.03 9.57 8.88
N GLY A 59 2.14 10.15 7.68
CA GLY A 59 3.42 10.20 6.97
C GLY A 59 4.45 10.99 7.79
N PHE A 60 5.72 10.60 7.74
CA PHE A 60 6.77 11.17 8.58
C PHE A 60 7.02 12.66 8.28
N TRP A 61 6.64 13.12 7.09
CA TRP A 61 6.68 14.51 6.66
C TRP A 61 5.62 15.42 7.29
N ASN A 62 4.58 14.86 7.93
CA ASN A 62 3.55 15.65 8.63
C ASN A 62 3.97 16.04 10.05
N HIS A 63 5.11 15.53 10.53
CA HIS A 63 5.66 15.82 11.85
C HIS A 63 6.59 17.03 11.83
N THR A 64 6.93 17.55 13.01
CA THR A 64 7.91 18.63 13.18
C THR A 64 9.04 18.16 14.10
N PRO A 65 10.30 18.06 13.62
CA PRO A 65 10.72 18.30 12.23
C PRO A 65 10.23 17.21 11.26
N PRO A 66 9.96 17.52 9.99
CA PRO A 66 9.58 16.51 9.01
C PRO A 66 10.77 15.59 8.70
N ARG A 67 10.51 14.31 8.42
CA ARG A 67 11.54 13.33 8.04
C ARG A 67 11.11 12.48 6.84
N THR A 68 12.10 11.89 6.17
CA THR A 68 11.88 10.84 5.16
C THR A 68 11.08 9.69 5.76
N ASP A 69 10.36 8.94 4.93
CA ASP A 69 9.55 7.79 5.35
C ASP A 69 10.41 6.53 5.58
N LYS A 70 11.61 6.73 6.14
CA LYS A 70 12.64 5.75 6.44
C LYS A 70 12.90 5.71 7.95
N ASP A 71 13.58 4.65 8.40
CA ASP A 71 14.05 4.51 9.78
C ASP A 71 12.93 4.71 10.81
N GLY A 72 11.81 4.00 10.61
CA GLY A 72 10.67 4.01 11.50
C GLY A 72 11.06 3.53 12.90
N VAL A 73 10.51 4.19 13.91
CA VAL A 73 10.71 3.80 15.30
C VAL A 73 9.64 2.80 15.68
N TRP A 74 10.07 1.62 16.12
CA TRP A 74 9.18 0.55 16.59
C TRP A 74 8.33 1.01 17.78
N VAL A 75 7.04 0.70 17.75
CA VAL A 75 6.09 0.96 18.84
C VAL A 75 6.21 -0.17 19.86
N PRO A 76 6.79 0.04 21.06
CA PRO A 76 7.17 -1.07 21.95
C PRO A 76 5.97 -1.91 22.41
N SER A 77 4.82 -1.28 22.67
CA SER A 77 3.60 -1.97 23.09
C SER A 77 3.07 -2.91 22.02
N GLN A 78 3.14 -2.51 20.74
CA GLN A 78 2.61 -3.31 19.62
C GLN A 78 3.57 -4.43 19.24
N VAL A 79 4.87 -4.18 19.29
CA VAL A 79 5.90 -5.20 19.01
C VAL A 79 5.94 -6.27 20.09
N ALA A 80 5.64 -5.92 21.34
CA ALA A 80 5.48 -6.90 22.41
C ALA A 80 4.30 -7.87 22.16
N VAL A 81 3.24 -7.39 21.49
CA VAL A 81 2.07 -8.19 21.10
C VAL A 81 2.34 -8.98 19.82
N ALA A 82 3.03 -8.37 18.85
CA ALA A 82 3.24 -8.93 17.52
C ALA A 82 4.73 -9.11 17.11
N PRO A 83 5.51 -9.92 17.86
CA PRO A 83 6.92 -10.14 17.56
C PRO A 83 7.15 -10.90 16.24
N THR A 84 6.20 -11.73 15.80
CA THR A 84 6.30 -12.42 14.51
C THR A 84 6.10 -11.45 13.36
N LEU A 85 5.12 -10.55 13.44
CA LEU A 85 4.93 -9.52 12.42
C LEU A 85 6.13 -8.57 12.32
N GLN A 86 6.75 -8.19 13.45
CA GLN A 86 8.01 -7.43 13.41
C GLN A 86 9.11 -8.20 12.68
N ARG A 87 9.28 -9.50 12.98
CA ARG A 87 10.25 -10.35 12.30
C ARG A 87 9.99 -10.40 10.80
N ARG A 88 8.74 -10.57 10.35
CA ARG A 88 8.36 -10.53 8.92
C ARG A 88 8.74 -9.20 8.27
N ALA A 89 8.51 -8.07 8.95
CA ALA A 89 8.89 -6.75 8.43
C ALA A 89 10.42 -6.56 8.30
N LEU A 90 11.22 -7.28 9.10
CA LEU A 90 12.68 -7.22 9.09
C LEU A 90 13.34 -8.27 8.18
N GLU A 91 12.58 -9.25 7.67
CA GLU A 91 13.11 -10.35 6.84
C GLU A 91 13.97 -9.91 5.64
N PRO A 92 13.62 -8.84 4.91
CA PRO A 92 14.45 -8.42 3.78
C PRO A 92 15.83 -7.88 4.17
N GLY A 93 16.08 -7.56 5.43
CA GLY A 93 17.28 -6.84 5.88
C GLY A 93 17.35 -5.38 5.42
N ALA A 94 16.38 -4.92 4.63
CA ALA A 94 16.25 -3.54 4.16
C ALA A 94 15.78 -2.59 5.28
N GLY A 95 16.12 -1.30 5.15
CA GLY A 95 15.68 -0.27 6.10
C GLY A 95 14.16 -0.15 6.15
N VAL A 96 13.58 -0.28 7.35
CA VAL A 96 12.12 -0.23 7.59
C VAL A 96 11.68 1.20 7.90
N GLY A 97 10.67 1.68 7.19
CA GLY A 97 9.99 2.95 7.46
C GLY A 97 8.70 2.75 8.27
N ARG A 98 7.58 3.27 7.76
CA ARG A 98 6.25 2.97 8.30
C ARG A 98 5.94 1.47 8.18
N CYS A 99 5.58 0.84 9.28
CA CYS A 99 5.15 -0.56 9.32
C CYS A 99 3.85 -0.65 10.10
N ARG A 100 2.80 -1.25 9.52
CA ARG A 100 1.46 -1.26 10.10
C ARG A 100 0.62 -2.42 9.60
N VAL A 101 -0.24 -2.94 10.46
CA VAL A 101 -1.33 -3.80 10.00
C VAL A 101 -2.49 -2.91 9.55
N ILE A 102 -3.04 -3.18 8.36
CA ILE A 102 -4.29 -2.60 7.90
C ILE A 102 -5.43 -3.58 8.17
N GLU A 103 -6.54 -3.07 8.70
CA GLU A 103 -7.84 -3.74 8.72
C GLU A 103 -8.75 -3.07 7.70
N LEU A 104 -9.10 -3.80 6.64
CA LEU A 104 -9.96 -3.33 5.57
C LEU A 104 -11.31 -4.06 5.62
N GLN A 105 -12.39 -3.28 5.66
CA GLN A 105 -13.75 -3.81 5.58
C GLN A 105 -14.11 -4.16 4.12
N PRO A 106 -15.07 -5.08 3.92
CA PRO A 106 -15.60 -5.37 2.59
C PRO A 106 -16.00 -4.10 1.83
N ASN A 107 -15.69 -4.07 0.53
CA ASN A 107 -16.01 -2.94 -0.34
C ASN A 107 -16.41 -3.40 -1.75
N THR A 108 -16.92 -2.46 -2.54
CA THR A 108 -17.22 -2.72 -3.95
C THR A 108 -16.02 -2.42 -4.84
N TYR A 109 -16.01 -2.98 -6.05
CA TYR A 109 -14.98 -2.66 -7.03
C TYR A 109 -14.97 -1.17 -7.39
N ALA A 110 -16.15 -0.54 -7.50
CA ALA A 110 -16.25 0.90 -7.70
C ALA A 110 -15.68 1.73 -6.55
N ASP A 111 -15.85 1.28 -5.29
CA ASP A 111 -15.22 1.93 -4.14
C ASP A 111 -13.69 1.80 -4.20
N ALA A 112 -13.16 0.63 -4.59
CA ALA A 112 -11.72 0.44 -4.76
C ALA A 112 -11.17 1.37 -5.86
N VAL A 113 -11.81 1.42 -7.02
CA VAL A 113 -11.44 2.30 -8.15
C VAL A 113 -11.49 3.79 -7.74
N TYR A 114 -12.53 4.22 -7.01
CA TYR A 114 -12.63 5.58 -6.50
C TYR A 114 -11.49 5.96 -5.55
N ASN A 115 -11.09 5.01 -4.68
CA ASN A 115 -10.06 5.18 -3.66
C ASN A 115 -8.63 4.94 -4.17
N LEU A 116 -8.43 4.69 -5.46
CA LEU A 116 -7.10 4.66 -6.08
C LEU A 116 -6.33 5.94 -5.72
N HIS A 117 -5.13 5.76 -5.17
CA HIS A 117 -4.23 6.85 -4.79
C HIS A 117 -2.78 6.47 -5.07
N GLN A 118 -1.92 7.49 -5.20
CA GLN A 118 -0.48 7.33 -5.11
C GLN A 118 -0.04 7.68 -3.70
N ASP A 119 0.95 6.95 -3.21
CA ASP A 119 1.65 7.33 -1.99
C ASP A 119 2.53 8.56 -2.27
N ASP A 120 3.02 9.19 -1.19
CA ASP A 120 4.04 10.24 -1.31
C ASP A 120 5.22 9.98 -0.36
N ASN A 121 5.75 8.76 -0.43
CA ASN A 121 6.75 8.25 0.51
C ASN A 121 8.14 8.90 0.30
N ASN A 122 8.49 9.33 -0.92
CA ASN A 122 9.85 9.74 -1.25
C ASN A 122 10.06 11.25 -1.37
N ARG A 123 9.05 12.08 -1.04
CA ARG A 123 9.11 13.55 -1.18
C ARG A 123 10.31 14.25 -0.52
N LEU A 124 10.86 13.67 0.55
CA LEU A 124 11.98 14.24 1.30
C LEU A 124 13.27 13.44 1.11
N ASN A 125 13.28 12.41 0.26
CA ASN A 125 14.47 11.59 0.06
C ASN A 125 15.58 12.42 -0.58
N GLU A 126 16.79 12.21 -0.09
CA GLU A 126 17.99 12.78 -0.68
C GLU A 126 18.48 11.91 -1.85
N ASP A 127 19.05 12.56 -2.86
CA ASP A 127 19.76 11.90 -3.96
C ASP A 127 20.81 10.92 -3.42
N GLY A 128 21.00 9.79 -4.09
CA GLY A 128 21.96 8.75 -3.67
C GLY A 128 21.50 7.93 -2.45
N THR A 129 20.30 8.15 -1.94
CA THR A 129 19.68 7.27 -0.93
C THR A 129 18.64 6.35 -1.58
N GLY A 130 18.28 5.25 -0.89
CA GLY A 130 17.30 4.28 -1.38
C GLY A 130 15.88 4.84 -1.57
N TRP A 131 15.14 4.30 -2.53
CA TRP A 131 13.73 4.60 -2.78
C TRP A 131 12.82 3.78 -1.86
N VAL A 132 11.84 4.41 -1.22
CA VAL A 132 10.86 3.74 -0.37
C VAL A 132 9.79 3.10 -1.23
N VAL A 133 9.66 1.79 -1.12
CA VAL A 133 8.61 0.96 -1.73
C VAL A 133 7.74 0.32 -0.64
N ARG A 134 6.58 -0.22 -1.02
CA ARG A 134 5.64 -0.87 -0.09
C ARG A 134 5.63 -2.38 -0.28
N GLY A 135 5.97 -3.10 0.78
CA GLY A 135 5.64 -4.51 0.95
C GLY A 135 4.20 -4.68 1.45
N TYR A 136 3.44 -5.51 0.76
CA TYR A 136 2.14 -6.04 1.15
C TYR A 136 2.34 -7.49 1.54
N TYR A 137 2.00 -7.83 2.77
CA TYR A 137 2.00 -9.19 3.26
C TYR A 137 0.59 -9.49 3.77
N ASN A 138 -0.12 -10.37 3.08
CA ASN A 138 -1.51 -10.65 3.39
C ASN A 138 -1.66 -11.67 4.52
N LEU A 139 -2.44 -11.33 5.56
CA LEU A 139 -2.50 -12.11 6.81
C LEU A 139 -3.74 -13.02 6.89
N THR A 140 -4.87 -12.58 6.32
CA THR A 140 -6.12 -13.35 6.30
C THR A 140 -6.34 -14.04 4.96
N ASP A 141 -7.03 -15.18 4.98
CA ASP A 141 -7.38 -15.87 3.75
C ASP A 141 -8.56 -15.18 3.07
N ASP A 142 -8.22 -14.33 2.11
CA ASP A 142 -9.17 -13.54 1.33
C ASP A 142 -8.94 -13.76 -0.16
N ALA A 143 -9.05 -15.02 -0.60
CA ALA A 143 -8.71 -15.46 -1.96
C ALA A 143 -9.32 -14.63 -3.10
N ASP A 144 -10.49 -14.01 -2.88
CA ASP A 144 -11.16 -13.17 -3.87
C ASP A 144 -10.75 -11.69 -3.84
N SER A 145 -9.90 -11.28 -2.91
CA SER A 145 -9.43 -9.90 -2.77
C SER A 145 -8.27 -9.61 -3.72
N LEU A 146 -8.27 -8.40 -4.28
CA LEU A 146 -7.30 -7.99 -5.29
C LEU A 146 -6.62 -6.68 -4.87
N LEU A 147 -5.30 -6.62 -4.99
CA LEU A 147 -4.57 -5.36 -5.07
C LEU A 147 -4.67 -4.87 -6.52
N LEU A 148 -5.33 -3.72 -6.70
CA LEU A 148 -5.46 -3.05 -7.98
C LEU A 148 -4.31 -2.07 -8.13
N LEU A 149 -3.61 -2.13 -9.27
CA LEU A 149 -2.57 -1.17 -9.65
C LEU A 149 -2.93 -0.57 -11.01
N ARG A 150 -2.84 0.75 -11.16
CA ARG A 150 -2.93 1.43 -12.46
C ARG A 150 -1.80 2.43 -12.64
N SER A 151 -1.15 2.43 -13.80
CA SER A 151 -0.16 3.46 -14.13
C SER A 151 -0.84 4.79 -14.47
N ASP A 152 -2.06 4.74 -15.00
CA ASP A 152 -2.93 5.91 -15.16
C ASP A 152 -4.23 5.65 -14.39
N ARG A 153 -4.55 6.54 -13.45
CA ARG A 153 -5.75 6.46 -12.61
C ARG A 153 -7.03 6.22 -13.43
N PHE A 154 -7.15 6.92 -14.56
CA PHE A 154 -8.38 7.02 -15.33
C PHE A 154 -8.45 6.02 -16.48
N ASP A 155 -7.34 5.40 -16.86
CA ASP A 155 -7.30 4.39 -17.92
C ASP A 155 -7.39 2.96 -17.33
N PRO A 156 -8.54 2.27 -17.48
CA PRO A 156 -8.70 0.90 -16.99
C PRO A 156 -7.85 -0.12 -17.76
N ALA A 157 -7.38 0.21 -18.96
CA ALA A 157 -6.54 -0.70 -19.75
C ALA A 157 -5.15 -0.91 -19.13
N THR A 158 -4.72 0.00 -18.25
CA THR A 158 -3.44 -0.09 -17.52
C THR A 158 -3.52 -0.91 -16.23
N GLU A 159 -4.70 -1.46 -15.91
CA GLU A 159 -4.94 -2.10 -14.63
C GLU A 159 -4.33 -3.51 -14.51
N VAL A 160 -3.53 -3.69 -13.47
CA VAL A 160 -3.03 -4.98 -12.99
C VAL A 160 -3.79 -5.36 -11.71
N ARG A 161 -4.14 -6.65 -11.58
CA ARG A 161 -4.94 -7.18 -10.47
C ARG A 161 -4.22 -8.36 -9.85
N LEU A 162 -3.64 -8.13 -8.68
CA LEU A 162 -2.84 -9.12 -7.98
C LEU A 162 -3.66 -9.77 -6.86
N PRO A 163 -3.81 -11.10 -6.84
CA PRO A 163 -4.51 -11.82 -5.78
C PRO A 163 -3.90 -11.57 -4.40
N LEU A 164 -4.75 -11.56 -3.37
CA LEU A 164 -4.37 -11.38 -1.97
C LEU A 164 -4.85 -12.58 -1.13
N CYS A 165 -4.41 -13.79 -1.48
CA CYS A 165 -4.60 -14.98 -0.65
C CYS A 165 -3.76 -14.91 0.64
N ALA A 166 -4.09 -15.70 1.66
CA ALA A 166 -3.28 -15.74 2.88
C ALA A 166 -1.81 -16.06 2.55
N GLY A 167 -0.88 -15.26 3.08
CA GLY A 167 0.54 -15.44 2.84
C GLY A 167 1.07 -14.82 1.55
N SER A 168 0.22 -14.22 0.70
CA SER A 168 0.69 -13.52 -0.50
C SER A 168 1.62 -12.37 -0.13
N ARG A 169 2.75 -12.26 -0.83
CA ARG A 169 3.78 -11.23 -0.61
C ARG A 169 4.02 -10.45 -1.89
N ILE A 170 3.76 -9.14 -1.87
CA ILE A 170 3.86 -8.27 -3.04
C ILE A 170 4.68 -7.04 -2.66
N ILE A 171 5.61 -6.61 -3.52
CA ILE A 171 6.36 -5.36 -3.35
C ILE A 171 5.98 -4.42 -4.50
N VAL A 172 5.61 -3.18 -4.17
CA VAL A 172 5.14 -2.19 -5.15
C VAL A 172 5.80 -0.85 -4.91
N ASP A 173 6.26 -0.22 -5.99
CA ASP A 173 6.52 1.22 -6.02
C ASP A 173 5.19 1.98 -6.05
N THR A 174 4.64 2.27 -4.87
CA THR A 174 3.34 2.92 -4.70
C THR A 174 3.32 4.41 -5.08
N GLN A 175 4.47 4.99 -5.43
CA GLN A 175 4.51 6.31 -6.06
C GLN A 175 4.39 6.21 -7.59
N ARG A 176 4.84 5.11 -8.20
CA ARG A 176 4.63 4.85 -9.63
C ARG A 176 3.19 4.49 -9.97
N PHE A 177 2.47 3.85 -9.03
CA PHE A 177 1.12 3.32 -9.27
C PHE A 177 0.04 3.99 -8.42
N TRP A 178 -1.09 4.27 -9.08
CA TRP A 178 -2.37 4.39 -8.42
C TRP A 178 -2.78 3.02 -7.90
N HIS A 179 -3.06 2.91 -6.61
CA HIS A 179 -3.34 1.62 -6.00
C HIS A 179 -4.47 1.67 -4.97
N ALA A 180 -5.18 0.56 -4.85
CA ALA A 180 -6.25 0.32 -3.88
C ALA A 180 -6.51 -1.17 -3.76
N VAL A 181 -7.13 -1.60 -2.67
CA VAL A 181 -7.57 -3.00 -2.50
C VAL A 181 -9.06 -3.10 -2.72
N TRP A 182 -9.47 -4.02 -3.59
CA TRP A 182 -10.84 -4.51 -3.67
C TRP A 182 -10.96 -5.75 -2.79
N HIS A 183 -11.72 -5.64 -1.70
CA HIS A 183 -11.93 -6.72 -0.75
C HIS A 183 -13.40 -7.18 -0.82
N ARG A 184 -13.58 -8.36 -1.41
CA ARG A 184 -14.89 -8.98 -1.69
C ARG A 184 -15.44 -9.87 -0.58
N GLY A 185 -14.65 -10.04 0.48
CA GLY A 185 -15.00 -10.92 1.60
C GLY A 185 -16.22 -10.41 2.37
N THR A 186 -16.61 -11.16 3.39
CA THR A 186 -17.71 -10.79 4.31
C THR A 186 -17.23 -10.46 5.72
N ALA A 187 -15.96 -10.71 6.01
CA ALA A 187 -15.28 -10.38 7.26
C ALA A 187 -14.13 -9.39 6.96
N PRO A 188 -13.57 -8.70 7.97
CA PRO A 188 -12.43 -7.80 7.74
C PRO A 188 -11.20 -8.54 7.23
N ARG A 189 -10.52 -7.95 6.25
CA ARG A 189 -9.21 -8.38 5.76
C ARG A 189 -8.08 -7.71 6.52
N PHE A 190 -7.03 -8.46 6.83
CA PHE A 190 -5.82 -7.96 7.47
C PHE A 190 -4.58 -8.15 6.59
N ALA A 191 -3.72 -7.14 6.56
CA ALA A 191 -2.41 -7.24 5.91
C ALA A 191 -1.35 -6.43 6.66
N LEU A 192 -0.14 -6.95 6.74
CA LEU A 192 1.03 -6.20 7.17
C LEU A 192 1.56 -5.39 5.98
N ILE A 193 1.59 -4.07 6.14
CA ILE A 193 2.07 -3.11 5.15
C ILE A 193 3.35 -2.46 5.66
N THR A 194 4.45 -2.67 4.93
CA THR A 194 5.79 -2.23 5.37
C THR A 194 6.43 -1.34 4.31
N SER A 195 6.92 -0.17 4.71
CA SER A 195 7.87 0.63 3.93
C SER A 195 9.24 -0.04 3.98
N TRP A 196 9.81 -0.37 2.83
CA TRP A 196 11.21 -0.76 2.72
C TRP A 196 11.98 0.23 1.86
N THR A 197 13.19 0.54 2.30
CA THR A 197 14.16 1.32 1.52
C THR A 197 14.84 0.38 0.53
N SER A 198 14.75 0.68 -0.77
CA SER A 198 15.41 -0.10 -1.80
C SER A 198 16.93 -0.02 -1.68
N GLY A 199 17.58 -1.11 -2.04
CA GLY A 199 19.02 -1.30 -1.95
C GLY A 199 19.36 -2.78 -2.13
N PRO A 200 20.66 -3.14 -2.07
CA PRO A 200 21.13 -4.49 -2.33
C PRO A 200 20.46 -5.57 -1.45
N GLU A 201 20.12 -5.25 -0.21
CA GLU A 201 19.45 -6.17 0.71
C GLU A 201 18.03 -6.51 0.23
N LEU A 202 17.27 -5.51 -0.22
CA LEU A 202 15.92 -5.74 -0.76
C LEU A 202 15.97 -6.54 -2.07
N ASP A 203 16.92 -6.23 -2.94
CA ASP A 203 17.11 -6.98 -4.20
C ASP A 203 17.48 -8.44 -3.94
N ALA A 204 18.36 -8.69 -2.97
CA ALA A 204 18.73 -10.04 -2.56
C ALA A 204 17.52 -10.80 -1.99
N TYR A 205 16.67 -10.14 -1.20
CA TYR A 205 15.43 -10.73 -0.68
C TYR A 205 14.43 -11.08 -1.79
N ILE A 206 14.23 -10.18 -2.77
CA ILE A 206 13.36 -10.42 -3.92
C ILE A 206 13.85 -11.62 -4.72
N ALA A 207 15.16 -11.68 -5.02
CA ALA A 207 15.76 -12.79 -5.75
C ALA A 207 15.64 -14.13 -4.99
N ALA A 208 15.86 -14.12 -3.67
CA ALA A 208 15.77 -15.31 -2.83
C ALA A 208 14.34 -15.88 -2.70
N ASN A 209 13.31 -15.06 -2.98
CA ASN A 209 11.90 -15.45 -2.95
C ASN A 209 11.25 -15.42 -4.35
N HIS A 210 12.07 -15.61 -5.40
CA HIS A 210 11.63 -15.75 -6.79
C HIS A 210 10.70 -14.64 -7.27
N GLY A 211 11.00 -13.39 -6.93
CA GLY A 211 10.14 -12.25 -7.31
C GLY A 211 9.81 -12.22 -8.79
N ASP A 212 8.53 -12.38 -9.10
CA ASP A 212 7.98 -12.38 -10.45
C ASP A 212 7.44 -10.97 -10.79
N PRO A 213 8.05 -10.26 -11.76
CA PRO A 213 7.56 -8.97 -12.23
C PRO A 213 6.38 -9.09 -13.22
N HIS A 214 6.08 -10.30 -13.72
CA HIS A 214 5.02 -10.56 -14.72
C HIS A 214 4.03 -11.66 -14.28
N PRO A 215 3.46 -11.57 -13.06
CA PRO A 215 2.49 -12.55 -12.59
C PRO A 215 1.22 -12.50 -13.43
N ASP A 216 0.50 -13.62 -13.47
CA ASP A 216 -0.82 -13.66 -14.10
C ASP A 216 -1.79 -12.71 -13.40
N THR A 217 -2.41 -11.82 -14.18
CA THR A 217 -3.44 -10.89 -13.71
C THR A 217 -4.83 -11.52 -13.80
N ILE A 218 -5.69 -11.23 -12.83
CA ILE A 218 -7.07 -11.76 -12.81
C ILE A 218 -7.94 -11.04 -13.86
N ALA A 219 -8.57 -11.80 -14.75
CA ALA A 219 -9.54 -11.26 -15.69
C ALA A 219 -10.87 -10.91 -14.96
N LEU A 220 -11.41 -9.72 -15.25
CA LEU A 220 -12.73 -9.29 -14.77
C LEU A 220 -13.71 -9.16 -15.93
N ASP A 221 -15.00 -9.19 -15.62
CA ASP A 221 -16.06 -8.81 -16.56
C ASP A 221 -15.83 -7.37 -17.02
N PRO A 222 -15.68 -7.10 -18.35
CA PRO A 222 -15.55 -5.75 -18.87
C PRO A 222 -16.67 -4.80 -18.41
N GLN A 223 -17.91 -5.29 -18.29
CA GLN A 223 -19.03 -4.45 -17.86
C GLN A 223 -18.85 -3.96 -16.41
N LEU A 224 -18.32 -4.81 -15.51
CA LEU A 224 -18.00 -4.41 -14.14
C LEU A 224 -16.97 -3.29 -14.12
N VAL A 225 -15.98 -3.36 -15.03
CA VAL A 225 -14.93 -2.33 -15.15
C VAL A 225 -15.52 -1.02 -15.66
N ASP A 226 -16.34 -1.07 -16.70
CA ASP A 226 -17.00 0.10 -17.27
C ASP A 226 -17.94 0.78 -16.28
N ASP A 227 -18.76 0.01 -15.56
CA ASP A 227 -19.68 0.52 -14.55
C ASP A 227 -18.93 1.25 -13.42
N ALA A 228 -17.82 0.68 -12.95
CA ALA A 228 -16.97 1.33 -11.94
C ALA A 228 -16.30 2.60 -12.46
N GLN A 229 -15.96 2.68 -13.75
CA GLN A 229 -15.43 3.89 -14.35
C GLN A 229 -16.48 4.99 -14.46
N VAL A 230 -17.71 4.66 -14.82
CA VAL A 230 -18.83 5.62 -14.78
C VAL A 230 -19.02 6.15 -13.36
N GLU A 231 -19.00 5.27 -12.36
CA GLU A 231 -19.15 5.64 -10.95
C GLU A 231 -18.00 6.52 -10.44
N LEU A 232 -16.74 6.24 -10.83
CA LEU A 232 -15.58 7.08 -10.55
C LEU A 232 -15.81 8.52 -11.01
N HIS A 233 -16.18 8.70 -12.28
CA HIS A 233 -16.39 10.02 -12.87
C HIS A 233 -17.56 10.76 -12.20
N ARG A 234 -18.67 10.05 -11.93
CA ARG A 234 -19.81 10.61 -11.21
C ARG A 234 -19.41 11.16 -9.84
N ARG A 235 -18.70 10.36 -9.03
CA ARG A 235 -18.26 10.77 -7.68
C ARG A 235 -17.24 11.90 -7.70
N ILE A 236 -16.35 11.96 -8.69
CA ILE A 236 -15.40 13.07 -8.85
C ILE A 236 -16.14 14.37 -9.14
N GLU A 237 -17.09 14.35 -10.07
CA GLU A 237 -17.89 15.52 -10.43
C GLU A 237 -18.76 15.99 -9.25
N GLU A 238 -19.37 15.07 -8.50
CA GLU A 238 -20.12 15.42 -7.28
C GLU A 238 -19.23 16.08 -6.22
N ARG A 239 -18.03 15.53 -6.00
CA ARG A 239 -17.07 16.12 -5.08
C ARG A 239 -16.61 17.50 -5.54
N ARG A 240 -16.39 17.68 -6.86
CA ARG A 240 -16.05 18.98 -7.45
C ARG A 240 -17.15 20.01 -7.18
N ARG A 241 -18.40 19.67 -7.47
CA ARG A 241 -19.56 20.55 -7.20
C ARG A 241 -19.74 20.88 -5.73
N ALA A 242 -19.49 19.91 -4.85
CA ALA A 242 -19.55 20.13 -3.40
C ALA A 242 -18.50 21.14 -2.93
N PHE A 243 -17.27 21.08 -3.48
CA PHE A 243 -16.23 22.06 -3.20
C PHE A 243 -16.54 23.44 -3.80
N GLU A 244 -17.01 23.49 -5.05
CA GLU A 244 -17.44 24.74 -5.69
C GLU A 244 -18.55 25.44 -4.88
N ALA A 245 -19.52 24.67 -4.35
CA ALA A 245 -20.58 25.19 -3.48
C ALA A 245 -20.06 25.74 -2.14
N GLN A 246 -18.87 25.31 -1.69
CA GLN A 246 -18.18 25.83 -0.51
C GLN A 246 -17.23 27.00 -0.86
N GLY A 247 -17.22 27.47 -2.11
CA GLY A 247 -16.29 28.50 -2.58
C GLY A 247 -14.85 28.02 -2.72
N ILE A 248 -14.61 26.71 -2.68
CA ILE A 248 -13.30 26.09 -2.88
C ILE A 248 -13.18 25.73 -4.35
N VAL A 249 -12.37 26.48 -5.10
CA VAL A 249 -12.04 26.12 -6.49
C VAL A 249 -10.92 25.08 -6.45
N MET A 250 -11.24 23.85 -6.86
CA MET A 250 -10.23 22.83 -7.13
C MET A 250 -9.59 23.16 -8.48
N GLU A 251 -8.59 24.05 -8.51
CA GLU A 251 -7.79 24.22 -9.71
C GLU A 251 -7.01 22.92 -10.00
N PRO A 252 -6.92 22.46 -11.26
CA PRO A 252 -5.97 21.42 -11.62
C PRO A 252 -4.58 21.94 -11.23
N ARG A 253 -3.79 21.16 -10.49
CA ARG A 253 -2.40 21.58 -10.29
C ARG A 253 -1.73 21.60 -11.67
N ALA A 254 -1.20 22.76 -12.04
CA ALA A 254 -0.48 22.97 -13.29
C ALA A 254 0.86 22.20 -13.39
N ASP A 255 1.22 21.43 -12.35
CA ASP A 255 2.48 20.69 -12.26
C ASP A 255 2.39 19.22 -12.73
N LEU A 256 1.21 18.71 -13.09
CA LEU A 256 1.01 17.35 -13.60
C LEU A 256 0.83 17.27 -15.13
N SER A 257 1.10 18.35 -15.86
CA SER A 257 1.23 18.34 -17.31
C SER A 257 2.71 18.36 -17.72
N VAL A 258 3.41 17.24 -17.57
CA VAL A 258 4.59 16.87 -18.37
C VAL A 258 4.55 15.36 -18.61
#